data_AF-A0A937NGA1-F1
#
_entry.id   AF-A0A937NGA1-F1
#
_cell.length_a   1.000
_cell.length_b   1.000
_cell.length_c   1.000
_cell.angle_alpha   90.00
_cell.angle_beta   90.00
_cell.angle_gamma   90.00
#
_symmetry.space_group_name_H-M   'P 1'
#
loop_
_entity.id
_entity.type
_entity.pdbx_description
1 polymer ?
#
loop_
_entity_poly.entity_id
_entity_poly.type
_entity_poly.pdbx_seq_one_letter_code
_entity_poly.pdbx_strand_id
1 'polypeptide(L)' 'MHQPDDLVIEFDYTDAKGVNTHRIVSPIRFLGRERFLALCLSREEPRQFYLERCQNVRLELAADFLMPVEMAC' A
#
# COMPACT_ATOMS: atom_id res chain seq x y z
N MET A 1 0.60 -2.31 -22.72
CA MET A 1 1.83 -2.08 -21.91
C MET A 1 1.33 -1.82 -20.51
N HIS A 2 1.53 -2.73 -19.55
CA HIS A 2 1.15 -2.48 -18.16
C HIS A 2 2.23 -1.58 -17.57
N GLN A 3 1.91 -0.33 -17.26
CA GLN A 3 2.82 0.54 -16.50
C GLN A 3 2.64 0.18 -15.03
N PRO A 4 3.63 -0.48 -14.38
CA PRO A 4 3.53 -0.83 -12.96
C PRO A 4 3.37 0.40 -12.05
N ASP A 5 3.75 1.58 -12.55
CA ASP A 5 3.57 2.87 -11.88
C ASP A 5 2.10 3.31 -11.80
N ASP A 6 1.21 2.73 -12.61
CA ASP A 6 -0.22 3.04 -12.61
C ASP A 6 -0.98 2.31 -11.50
N LEU A 7 -0.33 1.41 -10.77
CA LEU A 7 -0.99 0.56 -9.78
C LEU A 7 -0.45 0.79 -8.37
N VAL A 8 -1.38 0.82 -7.43
CA VAL A 8 -1.11 0.72 -5.99
C VAL A 8 -1.72 -0.54 -5.43
N ILE A 9 -1.25 -0.94 -4.26
CA ILE A 9 -1.81 -2.06 -3.50
C ILE A 9 -2.58 -1.47 -2.33
N GLU A 10 -3.84 -1.86 -2.18
CA GLU A 10 -4.69 -1.49 -1.07
C GLU A 10 -5.03 -2.73 -0.23
N PHE A 11 -4.92 -2.62 1.09
CA PHE A 11 -5.13 -3.73 2.03
C PHE A 11 -5.36 -3.27 3.46
N ASP A 12 -5.93 -4.16 4.27
CA ASP A 12 -5.96 -4.03 5.72
C ASP A 12 -4.71 -4.69 6.32
N TYR A 13 -4.04 -4.00 7.25
CA TYR A 13 -2.79 -4.44 7.85
C TYR A 13 -2.89 -4.49 9.35
N THR A 14 -2.63 -5.66 9.93
CA THR A 14 -2.51 -5.83 11.39
C THR A 14 -1.05 -5.71 11.79
N ASP A 15 -0.70 -4.68 12.56
CA ASP A 15 0.69 -4.47 13.00
C ASP A 15 1.11 -5.43 14.12
N ALA A 16 2.38 -5.34 14.56
CA ALA A 16 2.90 -6.19 15.64
C ALA A 16 2.22 -5.97 17.00
N LYS A 17 1.50 -4.85 17.18
CA LYS A 17 0.74 -4.52 18.39
C LYS A 17 -0.72 -4.95 18.27
N GLY A 18 -1.11 -5.60 17.17
CA GLY A 18 -2.49 -6.00 16.90
C GLY A 18 -3.38 -4.87 16.38
N VAL A 19 -2.81 -3.72 16.01
CA VAL A 19 -3.59 -2.59 15.48
C VAL A 19 -3.88 -2.83 14.01
N ASN A 20 -5.16 -2.87 13.65
CA ASN A 20 -5.59 -2.93 12.26
C ASN A 20 -5.61 -1.53 11.64
N THR A 21 -5.00 -1.39 10.47
CA THR A 21 -4.97 -0.13 9.72
C THR A 21 -5.19 -0.39 8.24
N HIS A 22 -5.98 0.46 7.61
CA HIS A 22 -6.14 0.45 6.16
C HIS A 22 -4.95 1.13 5.48
N ARG A 23 -4.41 0.53 4.41
CA ARG A 23 -3.17 0.97 3.77
C ARG A 23 -3.30 0.98 2.25
N ILE A 24 -2.83 2.06 1.66
CA ILE A 24 -2.53 2.18 0.23
C ILE A 24 -1.03 2.38 0.09
N VAL A 25 -0.39 1.53 -0.71
CA VAL A 25 1.06 1.55 -0.88
C VAL A 25 1.46 1.38 -2.34
N SER A 26 2.55 2.06 -2.73
CA SER A 26 3.22 1.80 -4.01
C SER A 26 4.36 0.79 -3.77
N PRO A 27 4.29 -0.43 -4.33
CA PRO A 27 5.29 -1.46 -4.08
C PRO A 27 6.65 -1.10 -4.70
N ILE A 28 7.74 -1.32 -3.97
CA ILE A 28 9.10 -1.02 -4.44
C ILE A 28 9.84 -2.32 -4.80
N ARG A 29 9.91 -3.26 -3.84
CA ARG A 29 10.57 -4.57 -4.06
C ARG A 29 10.21 -5.57 -2.96
N PHE A 30 10.37 -6.86 -3.25
CA PHE A 30 10.35 -7.90 -2.22
C PHE A 30 11.61 -7.89 -1.34
N LEU A 31 11.46 -8.26 -0.07
CA LEU A 31 12.51 -8.43 0.93
C LEU A 31 12.50 -9.87 1.44
N GLY A 32 12.76 -10.81 0.54
CA GLY A 32 12.59 -12.25 0.76
C GLY A 32 11.20 -12.72 0.33
N ARG A 33 10.77 -13.90 0.81
CA ARG A 33 9.49 -14.50 0.41
C ARG A 33 8.27 -13.88 1.10
N GLU A 34 8.42 -13.50 2.37
CA GLU A 34 7.28 -13.12 3.23
C GLU A 34 7.13 -11.62 3.46
N ARG A 35 8.02 -10.81 2.88
CA ARG A 35 8.06 -9.37 3.14
C ARG A 35 8.30 -8.59 1.87
N PHE A 36 7.85 -7.35 1.87
CA PHE A 36 8.11 -6.40 0.81
C PHE A 36 8.31 -5.00 1.37
N LEU A 37 9.02 -4.17 0.61
CA LEU A 37 9.19 -2.75 0.84
C LEU A 37 8.23 -2.00 -0.09
N ALA A 38 7.49 -1.03 0.46
CA ALA A 38 6.58 -0.19 -0.31
C ALA A 38 6.56 1.24 0.25
N LEU A 39 6.33 2.23 -0.61
CA LEU A 39 6.02 3.59 -0.17
C LEU A 39 4.61 3.59 0.41
N CYS A 40 4.47 3.92 1.70
CA CYS A 40 3.17 3.99 2.34
C CYS A 40 2.58 5.38 2.18
N LEU A 41 1.50 5.53 1.40
CA LEU A 41 0.93 6.86 1.10
C LEU A 41 0.45 7.58 2.36
N SER A 42 -0.17 6.84 3.30
CA SER A 42 -0.62 7.39 4.60
C SER A 42 0.49 7.85 5.55
N ARG A 43 1.75 7.49 5.29
CA ARG A 43 2.91 7.84 6.13
C ARG A 43 3.98 8.62 5.38
N GLU A 44 3.81 8.77 4.07
CA GLU A 44 4.72 9.47 3.18
C GLU A 44 6.17 8.96 3.26
N GLU A 45 6.36 7.68 3.60
CA GLU A 45 7.67 7.06 3.81
C GLU A 45 7.71 5.60 3.34
N PRO A 46 8.87 5.08 2.87
CA PRO A 46 9.05 3.65 2.62
C PRO A 46 8.95 2.82 3.89
N ARG A 47 8.11 1.77 3.88
CA ARG A 47 7.89 0.85 5.00
C ARG A 47 7.93 -0.60 4.56
N GLN A 48 8.34 -1.46 5.47
CA GLN A 48 8.32 -2.91 5.28
C GLN A 48 6.99 -3.48 5.76
N PHE A 49 6.43 -4.40 4.99
CA PHE A 49 5.19 -5.10 5.30
C PHE A 49 5.41 -6.61 5.24
N TYR A 50 4.70 -7.34 6.08
CA TYR A 50 4.68 -8.81 6.13
C TYR A 50 3.42 -9.31 5.43
N LEU A 51 3.58 -10.22 4.46
CA LEU A 51 2.46 -10.74 3.64
C LEU A 51 1.39 -11.42 4.50
N GLU A 52 1.80 -12.19 5.52
CA GLU A 52 0.89 -12.87 6.46
C GLU A 52 -0.05 -11.93 7.22
N ARG A 53 0.28 -10.63 7.28
CA ARG A 53 -0.47 -9.60 8.03
C ARG A 53 -1.35 -8.74 7.15
N CYS A 54 -1.29 -8.95 5.83
CA CYS A 54 -2.14 -8.26 4.86
C CYS A 54 -3.45 -9.03 4.68
N GLN A 55 -4.56 -8.32 4.71
CA GLN A 55 -5.90 -8.86 4.51
C GLN A 55 -6.61 -8.02 3.44
N ASN A 56 -7.58 -8.62 2.75
CA ASN A 56 -8.41 -7.94 1.73
C ASN A 56 -7.59 -7.22 0.64
N VAL A 57 -6.49 -7.86 0.19
CA VAL A 57 -5.54 -7.26 -0.76
C VAL A 57 -6.19 -7.06 -2.12
N ARG A 58 -6.11 -5.85 -2.64
CA ARG A 58 -6.56 -5.46 -3.98
C ARG A 58 -5.53 -4.60 -4.69
N LEU A 59 -5.57 -4.64 -6.02
CA LEU A 59 -4.84 -3.73 -6.89
C LEU A 59 -5.78 -2.63 -7.33
N GLU A 60 -5.35 -1.39 -7.19
CA GLU A 60 -6.12 -0.22 -7.60
C GLU A 60 -5.28 0.70 -8.49
N LEU A 61 -5.94 1.61 -9.20
CA LEU A 61 -5.24 2.60 -9.99
C LEU A 61 -4.64 3.67 -9.07
N ALA A 62 -3.34 3.94 -9.24
CA ALA A 62 -2.64 5.00 -8.52
C ALA A 62 -3.33 6.37 -8.71
N ALA A 63 -3.95 6.58 -9.88
CA ALA A 63 -4.69 7.80 -10.20
C ALA A 63 -5.86 8.09 -9.24
N ASP A 64 -6.43 7.07 -8.59
CA ASP A 64 -7.53 7.26 -7.63
C ASP A 64 -7.03 7.77 -6.26
N PHE A 65 -5.71 7.77 -6.05
CA PHE A 65 -5.06 8.18 -4.79
C PHE A 65 -4.04 9.32 -4.97
N LEU A 66 -3.79 9.73 -6.21
CA LEU A 66 -2.94 10.87 -6.55
C LEU A 66 -3.82 12.12 -6.74
N MET A 67 -3.29 13.27 -6.32
CA MET A 67 -3.98 14.55 -6.37
C MET A 67 -4.42 14.96 -7.81
N PRO A 68 -5.54 15.70 -7.96
CA PRO A 68 -6.39 16.19 -6.89
C PRO A 68 -7.56 15.24 -6.65
N VAL A 69 -7.52 14.55 -5.50
CA VAL A 69 -8.76 14.09 -4.86
C VAL A 69 -9.49 15.36 -4.41
N GLU A 70 -10.78 15.49 -4.71
CA GLU A 70 -11.57 16.65 -4.28
C GLU A 70 -11.42 16.88 -2.77
N MET A 71 -10.96 18.07 -2.39
CA MET A 71 -11.08 18.50 -1.01
C MET A 71 -12.56 18.84 -0.78
N ALA A 72 -13.24 18.07 0.05
CA ALA A 72 -14.59 18.42 0.48
C ALA A 72 -14.59 19.85 1.04
N CYS A 73 -15.48 20.70 0.49
CA CYS A 73 -15.77 22.04 1.00
C CYS A 73 -16.59 21.99 2.28
#